data_AF-A0A3D0RMZ3-F1
#
_entry.id   AF-A0A3D0RMZ3-F1
#
_cell.length_a   1.000
_cell.length_b   1.000
_cell.length_c   1.000
_cell.angle_alpha   90.00
_cell.angle_beta   90.00
_cell.angle_gamma   90.00
#
_symmetry.space_group_name_H-M   'P 1'
#
loop_
_entity.id
_entity.type
_entity.pdbx_description
1 polymer ?
#
loop_
_entity_poly.entity_id
_entity_poly.type
_entity_poly.pdbx_seq_one_letter_code
_entity_poly.pdbx_strand_id
1 'polypeptide(L)'
;MTNTTIQTNTTALEQRKRISYGMTLLVVGILIYLFFGINAIPGAQTTFGLNLLGSQAIQVSDLVVPAQGTIYLMVGIVIFAGAYQLARGVKSTGLLIGIIAFTFVTAFLTWA
;
A
#
# COMPACT_ATOMS: atom_id res chain seq x y z
N MET A 1 45.84 -4.72 9.28
CA MET A 1 44.85 -4.01 10.12
C MET A 1 44.13 -2.97 9.26
N THR A 2 43.12 -3.32 8.47
CA THR A 2 42.53 -2.38 7.48
C THR A 2 41.09 -2.71 7.04
N ASN A 3 40.21 -3.21 7.93
CA ASN A 3 38.82 -3.54 7.53
C ASN A 3 37.71 -2.74 8.24
N THR A 4 38.03 -1.84 9.18
CA THR A 4 37.01 -1.22 10.04
C THR A 4 36.24 -0.06 9.39
N THR A 5 36.84 0.65 8.42
CA THR A 5 36.26 1.89 7.85
C THR A 5 35.20 1.66 6.77
N ILE A 6 35.18 0.47 6.13
CA ILE A 6 34.21 0.16 5.06
C ILE A 6 32.88 -0.35 5.64
N GLN A 7 32.91 -1.03 6.80
CA GLN A 7 31.71 -1.63 7.43
C GLN A 7 30.79 -0.60 8.11
N THR A 8 31.32 0.52 8.60
CA THR A 8 30.53 1.58 9.24
C THR A 8 29.69 2.39 8.23
N ASN A 9 30.18 2.57 7.00
CA ASN A 9 29.46 3.34 5.98
C ASN A 9 28.29 2.55 5.35
N THR A 10 28.43 1.25 5.15
CA THR A 10 27.37 0.40 4.57
C THR A 10 26.19 0.25 5.52
N THR A 11 26.43 0.09 6.82
CA THR A 11 25.37 -0.02 7.83
C THR A 11 24.54 1.25 7.96
N ALA A 12 25.17 2.43 7.92
CA ALA A 12 24.48 3.72 7.95
C ALA A 12 23.59 3.95 6.71
N LEU A 13 24.05 3.55 5.51
CA LEU A 13 23.28 3.68 4.27
C LEU A 13 22.04 2.77 4.27
N GLU A 14 22.18 1.52 4.72
CA GLU A 14 21.06 0.58 4.82
C GLU A 14 20.03 1.04 5.87
N GLN A 15 20.47 1.63 6.98
CA GLN A 15 19.58 2.23 7.97
C GLN A 15 18.80 3.43 7.41
N ARG A 16 19.45 4.30 6.63
CA ARG A 16 18.79 5.45 5.97
C ARG A 16 17.73 4.99 4.97
N LYS A 17 18.04 3.98 4.13
CA LYS A 17 17.08 3.39 3.20
C LYS A 17 15.87 2.82 3.94
N ARG A 18 16.09 2.09 5.04
CA ARG A 18 15.01 1.54 5.85
C ARG A 18 14.04 2.63 6.33
N ILE A 19 14.58 3.71 6.88
CA ILE A 19 13.81 4.85 7.38
C ILE A 19 13.06 5.55 6.24
N SER A 20 13.74 5.82 5.12
CA SER A 20 13.12 6.53 3.99
C SER A 20 11.92 5.77 3.43
N TYR A 21 12.07 4.47 3.15
CA TYR A 21 10.96 3.67 2.59
C TYR A 21 9.80 3.54 3.57
N GLY A 22 10.12 3.33 4.85
CA GLY A 22 9.13 3.26 5.89
C GLY A 22 8.32 4.55 6.02
N MET A 23 9.01 5.69 6.02
CA MET A 23 8.37 7.01 6.04
C MET A 23 7.51 7.26 4.81
N THR A 24 7.96 6.86 3.61
CA THR A 24 7.17 6.97 2.39
C THR A 24 5.86 6.19 2.49
N LEU A 25 5.90 4.95 2.99
CA LEU A 25 4.69 4.14 3.20
C LEU A 25 3.71 4.80 4.16
N LEU A 26 4.20 5.34 5.28
CA LEU A 26 3.36 6.05 6.25
C LEU A 26 2.72 7.29 5.64
N VAL A 27 3.50 8.10 4.91
CA VAL A 27 2.98 9.29 4.21
C VAL A 27 1.92 8.90 3.19
N VAL A 28 2.16 7.85 2.39
CA VAL A 28 1.16 7.35 1.43
C VAL A 28 -0.12 6.93 2.15
N GLY A 29 -0.04 6.22 3.27
CA GLY A 29 -1.23 5.85 4.05
C GLY A 29 -2.04 7.03 4.54
N ILE A 30 -1.36 8.07 5.03
CA ILE A 30 -2.00 9.33 5.42
C ILE A 30 -2.65 9.99 4.21
N LEU A 31 -1.99 10.03 3.05
CA LEU A 31 -2.55 10.60 1.83
C LEU A 31 -3.78 9.83 1.33
N ILE A 32 -3.78 8.49 1.38
CA ILE A 32 -4.94 7.67 1.03
C ILE A 32 -6.12 8.02 1.95
N TYR A 33 -5.88 8.15 3.25
CA TYR A 33 -6.92 8.55 4.20
C TYR A 33 -7.46 9.95 3.91
N LEU A 34 -6.58 10.93 3.64
CA LEU A 34 -6.98 12.32 3.38
C LEU A 34 -7.67 12.52 2.03
N PHE A 35 -7.29 11.77 0.99
CA PHE A 35 -7.92 11.92 -0.32
C PHE A 35 -9.19 11.09 -0.46
N PHE A 36 -9.19 9.85 0.02
CA PHE A 36 -10.28 8.90 -0.22
C PHE A 36 -11.08 8.60 1.05
N GLY A 37 -10.40 8.46 2.19
CA GLY A 37 -11.02 8.00 3.44
C GLY A 37 -11.99 9.00 4.08
N ILE A 38 -11.66 10.29 4.08
CA ILE A 38 -12.54 11.35 4.62
C ILE A 38 -13.70 11.69 3.66
N ASN A 39 -13.53 11.41 2.37
CA ASN A 39 -14.52 11.70 1.33
C ASN A 39 -15.40 10.49 1.00
N ALA A 40 -15.20 9.35 1.69
CA ALA A 40 -15.99 8.15 1.48
C ALA A 40 -17.38 8.31 2.11
N ILE A 41 -18.43 8.09 1.32
CA ILE A 41 -19.83 8.15 1.77
C ILE A 41 -20.14 6.89 2.61
N PRO A 42 -20.64 7.04 3.85
CA PRO A 42 -21.04 5.91 4.67
C PRO A 42 -22.15 5.09 4.00
N GLY A 43 -21.99 3.76 3.99
CA GLY A 43 -22.94 2.84 3.37
C GLY A 43 -22.86 2.76 1.84
N ALA A 44 -21.96 3.51 1.19
CA ALA A 44 -21.71 3.35 -0.23
C ALA A 44 -21.05 2.00 -0.54
N GLN A 45 -21.47 1.39 -1.65
CA GLN A 45 -20.99 0.11 -2.14
C GLN A 45 -20.26 0.31 -3.47
N THR A 46 -19.09 -0.30 -3.61
CA THR A 46 -18.33 -0.31 -4.87
C THR A 46 -18.46 -1.70 -5.50
N THR A 47 -18.75 -1.74 -6.80
CA THR A 47 -18.88 -2.98 -7.57
C THR A 47 -17.72 -3.12 -8.54
N PHE A 48 -16.92 -4.18 -8.38
CA PHE A 48 -15.85 -4.53 -9.31
C PHE A 48 -16.36 -5.59 -10.29
N GLY A 49 -16.46 -5.22 -11.57
CA GLY A 49 -16.78 -6.15 -12.64
C GLY A 49 -15.61 -7.09 -12.92
N LEU A 50 -15.80 -8.40 -12.70
CA LEU A 50 -14.77 -9.42 -12.91
C LEU A 50 -14.85 -10.06 -14.30
N ASN A 51 -15.86 -9.70 -15.10
CA ASN A 51 -16.05 -10.22 -16.45
C ASN A 51 -15.54 -9.23 -17.49
N LEU A 52 -14.78 -9.75 -18.47
CA LEU A 52 -14.33 -8.97 -19.62
C LEU A 52 -15.46 -8.87 -20.67
N LEU A 53 -15.65 -7.68 -21.23
CA LEU A 53 -16.57 -7.44 -22.34
C LEU A 53 -16.24 -8.37 -23.52
N GLY A 54 -17.21 -9.20 -23.93
CA GLY A 54 -17.07 -10.10 -25.08
C GLY A 54 -16.36 -11.43 -24.81
N SER A 55 -16.04 -11.76 -23.56
CA SER A 55 -15.45 -13.06 -23.22
C SER A 55 -16.51 -14.16 -23.17
N GLN A 56 -16.20 -15.33 -23.76
CA GLN A 56 -17.01 -16.56 -23.61
C GLN A 56 -16.65 -17.37 -22.35
N ALA A 57 -15.92 -16.76 -21.41
CA ALA A 57 -15.60 -17.37 -20.13
C ALA A 57 -16.83 -17.50 -19.23
N ILE A 58 -16.72 -18.38 -18.23
CA ILE A 58 -17.73 -18.56 -17.18
C ILE A 58 -17.95 -17.21 -16.49
N GLN A 59 -19.20 -16.76 -16.43
CA GLN A 59 -19.56 -15.52 -15.75
C GLN A 59 -19.29 -15.66 -14.25
N VAL A 60 -18.47 -14.75 -13.73
CA VAL A 60 -18.20 -14.62 -12.29
C VAL A 60 -19.07 -13.50 -11.75
N SER A 61 -19.70 -13.68 -10.59
CA SER A 61 -20.46 -12.58 -9.98
C SER A 61 -19.56 -11.39 -9.66
N ASP A 62 -20.12 -10.18 -9.76
CA ASP A 62 -19.38 -8.97 -9.45
C ASP A 62 -18.98 -8.93 -7.96
N LEU A 63 -17.79 -8.37 -7.71
CA LEU A 63 -17.28 -8.23 -6.35
C LEU A 63 -17.79 -6.91 -5.76
N VAL A 64 -18.79 -7.00 -4.88
CA VAL A 64 -19.36 -5.85 -4.17
C VAL A 64 -18.68 -5.70 -2.81
N VAL A 65 -18.13 -4.52 -2.55
CA VAL A 65 -17.46 -4.21 -1.28
C VAL A 65 -17.95 -2.89 -0.67
N PRO A 66 -17.96 -2.75 0.67
CA PRO A 66 -18.25 -1.47 1.31
C PRO A 66 -17.09 -0.50 1.04
N ALA A 67 -17.40 0.65 0.44
CA ALA A 67 -16.39 1.57 -0.06
C ALA A 67 -15.51 2.11 1.08
N GLN A 68 -16.14 2.67 2.10
CA GLN A 68 -15.46 3.24 3.27
C GLN A 68 -14.60 2.20 4.01
N GLY A 69 -15.17 1.02 4.26
CA GLY A 69 -14.47 -0.07 4.94
C GLY A 69 -13.24 -0.55 4.17
N THR A 70 -13.36 -0.67 2.85
CA THR A 70 -12.25 -1.08 1.97
C THR A 70 -11.13 -0.04 1.95
N ILE A 71 -11.46 1.25 1.87
CA ILE A 71 -10.45 2.33 1.91
C ILE A 71 -9.71 2.32 3.26
N TYR A 72 -10.42 2.18 4.38
CA TYR A 72 -9.78 2.11 5.70
C TYR A 72 -8.90 0.86 5.87
N LEU A 73 -9.29 -0.27 5.27
CA LEU A 73 -8.44 -1.45 5.22
C LEU A 73 -7.14 -1.17 4.45
N MET A 74 -7.23 -0.51 3.28
CA MET A 74 -6.04 -0.14 2.50
C MET A 74 -5.11 0.80 3.27
N VAL A 75 -5.66 1.80 3.96
CA VAL A 75 -4.91 2.69 4.87
C VAL A 75 -4.21 1.89 5.97
N GLY A 76 -4.94 0.96 6.61
CA GLY A 76 -4.39 0.11 7.66
C GLY A 76 -3.22 -0.75 7.17
N ILE A 77 -3.35 -1.37 5.99
CA ILE A 77 -2.31 -2.22 5.39
C ILE A 77 -1.04 -1.42 5.12
N VAL A 78 -1.15 -0.25 4.48
CA VAL A 78 0.05 0.53 4.10
C VAL A 78 0.72 1.18 5.31
N ILE A 79 -0.06 1.65 6.30
CA ILE A 79 0.50 2.19 7.55
C ILE A 79 1.19 1.09 8.34
N PHE A 80 0.56 -0.08 8.46
CA PHE A 80 1.16 -1.22 9.14
C PHE A 80 2.45 -1.68 8.45
N ALA A 81 2.44 -1.78 7.12
CA ALA A 81 3.64 -2.10 6.34
C ALA A 81 4.75 -1.06 6.54
N GLY A 82 4.39 0.24 6.58
CA GLY A 82 5.31 1.32 6.89
C GLY A 82 5.93 1.16 8.28
N ALA A 83 5.10 1.02 9.33
CA ALA A 83 5.56 0.80 10.69
C ALA A 83 6.47 -0.44 10.81
N TYR A 84 6.10 -1.54 10.15
CA TYR A 84 6.90 -2.76 10.09
C TYR A 84 8.25 -2.54 9.38
N GLN A 85 8.26 -1.76 8.29
CA GLN A 85 9.48 -1.37 7.58
C GLN A 85 10.42 -0.58 8.48
N LEU A 86 9.92 0.35 9.31
CA LEU A 86 10.74 1.09 10.27
C LEU A 86 11.33 0.16 11.35
N ALA A 87 10.49 -0.72 11.90
CA ALA A 87 10.85 -1.58 13.02
C ALA A 87 11.86 -2.67 12.65
N ARG A 88 11.60 -3.40 11.56
CA ARG A 88 12.37 -4.61 11.20
C ARG A 88 13.17 -4.46 9.92
N GLY A 89 12.67 -3.64 8.99
CA GLY A 89 13.25 -3.48 7.66
C GLY A 89 12.97 -4.68 6.75
N VAL A 90 12.45 -4.40 5.56
CA VAL A 90 12.25 -5.35 4.47
C VAL A 90 13.33 -5.09 3.41
N LYS A 91 13.91 -6.18 2.91
CA LYS A 91 15.01 -6.15 1.93
C LYS A 91 14.53 -5.95 0.49
N SER A 92 13.26 -6.25 0.21
CA SER A 92 12.68 -6.16 -1.14
C SER A 92 12.00 -4.81 -1.37
N THR A 93 12.66 -3.91 -2.10
CA THR A 93 12.06 -2.63 -2.53
C THR A 93 10.84 -2.86 -3.42
N GLY A 94 10.87 -3.87 -4.29
CA GLY A 94 9.75 -4.20 -5.19
C GLY A 94 8.47 -4.54 -4.44
N LEU A 95 8.57 -5.20 -3.29
CA LEU A 95 7.43 -5.50 -2.44
C LEU A 95 6.83 -4.22 -1.82
N LEU A 96 7.67 -3.27 -1.39
CA LEU A 96 7.19 -2.00 -0.83
C LEU A 96 6.48 -1.15 -1.89
N ILE A 97 7.03 -1.09 -3.10
CA ILE A 97 6.40 -0.41 -4.24
C ILE A 97 5.08 -1.10 -4.60
N GLY A 98 5.04 -2.44 -4.61
CA GLY A 98 3.84 -3.21 -4.86
C GLY A 98 2.73 -2.92 -3.85
N ILE A 99 3.07 -2.83 -2.55
CA ILE A 99 2.11 -2.46 -1.49
C ILE A 99 1.55 -1.06 -1.73
N ILE A 100 2.41 -0.08 -2.04
CA ILE A 100 1.98 1.29 -2.35
C ILE A 100 1.03 1.30 -3.54
N ALA A 101 1.43 0.69 -4.66
CA ALA A 101 0.65 0.66 -5.88
C ALA A 101 -0.70 -0.03 -5.67
N PHE A 102 -0.71 -1.20 -5.04
CA PHE A 102 -1.91 -1.96 -4.75
C PHE A 102 -2.88 -1.17 -3.86
N THR A 103 -2.42 -0.72 -2.70
CA THR A 103 -3.29 0.00 -1.74
C THR A 103 -3.83 1.31 -2.30
N PHE A 104 -2.99 2.07 -3.02
CA PHE A 104 -3.39 3.33 -3.62
C PHE A 104 -4.40 3.12 -4.75
N VAL A 105 -4.14 2.21 -5.70
CA VAL A 105 -5.04 1.94 -6.84
C VAL A 105 -6.37 1.37 -6.35
N THR A 106 -6.35 0.42 -5.41
CA THR A 106 -7.59 -0.12 -4.85
C THR A 106 -8.40 0.96 -4.14
N ALA A 107 -7.77 1.82 -3.33
CA ALA A 107 -8.49 2.92 -2.67
C ALA A 107 -9.07 3.92 -3.68
N PHE A 108 -8.30 4.26 -4.72
CA PHE A 108 -8.76 5.13 -5.80
C PHE A 108 -9.97 4.55 -6.54
N LEU A 109 -9.88 3.29 -6.99
CA LEU A 109 -10.97 2.62 -7.71
C LEU A 109 -12.21 2.41 -6.83
N THR A 110 -12.02 2.24 -5.52
CA THR A 110 -13.12 2.09 -4.59
C THR A 110 -13.89 3.39 -4.40
N TRP A 111 -13.17 4.52 -4.40
CA TRP A 111 -13.75 5.85 -4.20
C TRP A 111 -14.39 6.43 -5.48
N ALA A 112 -13.86 6.09 -6.66
CA ALA A 112 -14.32 6.59 -7.96
C ALA A 112 -15.73 6.12 -8.33
#